data_AF-A0A820KJ32-F1
#
_entry.id   AF-A0A820KJ32-F1
#
_cell.length_a   1.000
_cell.length_b   1.000
_cell.length_c   1.000
_cell.angle_alpha   90.00
_cell.angle_beta   90.00
_cell.angle_gamma   90.00
#
_symmetry.space_group_name_H-M   'P 1'
#
loop_
_entity.id
_entity.type
_entity.pdbx_description
1 polymer ?
#
loop_
_entity_poly.entity_id
_entity_poly.type
_entity_poly.pdbx_seq_one_letter_code
_entity_poly.pdbx_strand_id
1 'polypeptide(L)'
;MNEIIPISSLYVDEYVPDELYTLVRNNLVDQLDAHLYSLSNPVQYLTALSWHGDEKLSLLMVAALNGYDEIVRILLAHCQPQHQVELEGKVAISEGNFIGNMTAIQCACYRSHFTVAKTLIDIGRADVNRDNDKWLYYPLLIQASAENRLDIVRFLIENGYSDVNETQSNDSDRCTALIWAAVRGYTTIIEYLLEKGADVNYSCQSNDMLASTPITCAVLRGNINAVQLLCDAGADTSGEFTNGASLLMTAVKHNYLDVIDFLIKRSIATIDDLELTVCSLVDVNAPIEHLRKASKLFALAMEYRAFSQTPKVCIQPVVAYEYYQECQTSEELNSIKDDRDRMWIETLLIRE
;
A
#
# COMPACT_ATOMS: atom_id res chain seq x y z
N MET A 1 48.66 6.99 -1.79
CA MET A 1 47.77 7.73 -2.70
C MET A 1 46.82 6.70 -3.27
N ASN A 2 45.66 6.53 -2.64
CA ASN A 2 44.59 5.69 -3.19
C ASN A 2 43.92 6.53 -4.25
N GLU A 3 44.35 6.40 -5.50
CA GLU A 3 43.62 6.98 -6.63
C GLU A 3 42.26 6.29 -6.69
N ILE A 4 41.21 7.06 -6.44
CA ILE A 4 39.83 6.65 -6.66
C ILE A 4 39.71 6.48 -8.18
N ILE A 5 39.79 5.24 -8.64
CA ILE A 5 39.57 4.90 -10.04
C ILE A 5 38.12 5.33 -10.37
N PRO A 6 37.91 6.22 -11.35
CA PRO A 6 36.57 6.68 -11.66
C PRO A 6 35.71 5.50 -12.09
N ILE A 7 34.49 5.40 -11.53
CA ILE A 7 33.56 4.27 -11.73
C ILE A 7 33.37 3.95 -13.22
N SER A 8 33.40 4.95 -14.10
CA SER A 8 33.31 4.80 -15.56
C SER A 8 34.45 4.01 -16.22
N SER A 9 35.61 3.91 -15.57
CA SER A 9 36.77 3.15 -16.05
C SER A 9 36.79 1.68 -15.64
N LEU A 10 35.85 1.25 -14.79
CA LEU A 10 35.62 -0.16 -14.44
C LEU A 10 34.62 -0.86 -15.38
N TYR A 11 33.86 -0.12 -16.18
CA TYR A 11 32.93 -0.66 -17.18
C TYR A 11 33.64 -1.12 -18.47
N VAL A 12 34.69 -1.92 -18.34
CA VAL A 12 35.23 -2.64 -19.49
C VAL A 12 34.32 -3.85 -19.70
N ASP A 13 33.86 -4.10 -20.93
CA ASP A 13 33.11 -5.31 -21.30
C ASP A 13 34.02 -6.55 -21.18
N GLU A 14 34.43 -6.87 -19.95
CA GLU A 14 35.28 -8.01 -19.61
C GLU A 14 34.42 -9.22 -19.21
N TYR A 15 34.73 -10.36 -19.82
CA TYR A 15 34.03 -11.62 -19.65
C TYR A 15 34.27 -12.19 -18.24
N VAL A 16 33.23 -12.20 -17.40
CA VAL A 16 33.20 -12.99 -16.17
C VAL A 16 33.01 -14.48 -16.54
N PRO A 17 33.86 -15.40 -16.05
CA PRO A 17 33.74 -16.83 -16.33
C PRO A 17 32.36 -17.40 -16.01
N ASP A 18 31.79 -18.19 -16.94
CA ASP A 18 30.48 -18.84 -16.76
C ASP A 18 30.41 -19.75 -15.54
N GLU A 19 31.56 -20.28 -15.10
CA GLU A 19 31.67 -21.09 -13.89
C GLU A 19 31.26 -20.30 -12.64
N LEU A 20 31.71 -19.04 -12.49
CA LEU A 20 31.32 -18.20 -11.34
C LEU A 20 29.80 -17.95 -11.31
N TYR A 21 29.18 -17.70 -12.46
CA TYR A 21 27.72 -17.57 -12.53
C TYR A 21 27.01 -18.89 -12.22
N THR A 22 27.57 -20.02 -12.63
CA THR A 22 27.00 -21.34 -12.34
C THR A 22 27.04 -21.62 -10.83
N LEU A 23 28.13 -21.26 -10.16
CA LEU A 23 28.25 -21.37 -8.71
C LEU A 23 27.22 -20.47 -8.00
N VAL A 24 27.07 -19.23 -8.45
CA VAL A 24 26.10 -18.28 -7.87
C VAL A 24 24.65 -18.72 -8.12
N ARG A 25 24.28 -19.09 -9.35
CA ARG A 25 22.92 -19.51 -9.71
C ARG A 25 22.46 -20.77 -8.97
N ASN A 26 23.38 -21.68 -8.67
CA ASN A 26 23.09 -22.93 -7.97
C ASN A 26 23.25 -22.82 -6.44
N ASN A 27 23.47 -21.60 -5.91
CA ASN A 27 23.68 -21.34 -4.50
C ASN A 27 24.83 -22.15 -3.86
N LEU A 28 25.94 -22.35 -4.58
CA LEU A 28 27.08 -23.18 -4.15
C LEU A 28 28.07 -22.38 -3.31
N VAL A 29 27.65 -22.02 -2.10
CA VAL A 29 28.34 -21.14 -1.13
C VAL A 29 29.82 -21.51 -0.93
N ASP A 30 30.10 -22.72 -0.45
CA ASP A 30 31.48 -23.14 -0.11
C ASP A 30 32.41 -23.21 -1.33
N GLN A 31 31.87 -23.65 -2.47
CA GLN A 31 32.63 -23.81 -3.70
C GLN A 31 32.97 -22.44 -4.30
N LEU A 32 32.02 -21.50 -4.25
CA LEU A 32 32.24 -20.13 -4.66
C LEU A 32 33.34 -19.47 -3.82
N ASP A 33 33.25 -19.58 -2.49
CA ASP A 33 34.23 -18.97 -1.58
C ASP A 33 35.65 -19.52 -1.84
N ALA A 34 35.79 -20.85 -1.88
CA ALA A 34 37.06 -21.50 -2.18
C ALA A 34 37.61 -21.12 -3.56
N HIS A 35 36.74 -21.01 -4.57
CA HIS A 35 37.16 -20.62 -5.91
C HIS A 35 37.64 -19.16 -5.95
N LEU A 36 36.92 -18.23 -5.32
CA LEU A 36 37.33 -16.82 -5.23
C LEU A 36 38.69 -16.65 -4.54
N TYR A 37 38.97 -17.39 -3.47
CA TYR A 37 40.28 -17.41 -2.82
C TYR A 37 41.42 -17.91 -3.72
N SER A 38 41.11 -18.78 -4.69
CA SER A 38 42.12 -19.35 -5.59
C SER A 38 42.50 -18.42 -6.75
N LEU A 39 41.68 -17.39 -7.02
CA LEU A 39 41.89 -16.46 -8.12
C LEU A 39 42.97 -15.43 -7.76
N SER A 40 43.82 -15.09 -8.73
CA SER A 40 44.87 -14.09 -8.56
C SER A 40 44.32 -12.66 -8.43
N ASN A 41 43.18 -12.38 -9.07
CA ASN A 41 42.50 -11.10 -9.01
C ASN A 41 40.97 -11.30 -9.08
N PRO A 42 40.30 -11.69 -7.98
CA PRO A 42 38.85 -11.89 -7.97
C PRO A 42 38.09 -10.58 -8.21
N VAL A 43 38.67 -9.43 -7.81
CA VAL A 43 38.03 -8.11 -7.92
C VAL A 43 37.60 -7.81 -9.36
N GLN A 44 38.42 -8.11 -10.37
CA GLN A 44 38.09 -7.84 -11.77
C GLN A 44 36.78 -8.50 -12.21
N TYR A 45 36.48 -9.69 -11.70
CA TYR A 45 35.27 -10.44 -12.04
C TYR A 45 34.07 -9.96 -11.24
N LEU A 46 34.30 -9.61 -9.98
CA LEU A 46 33.24 -9.17 -9.09
C LEU A 46 32.75 -7.75 -9.41
N THR A 47 33.58 -6.93 -10.04
CA THR A 47 33.25 -5.57 -10.50
C THR A 47 32.77 -5.51 -11.96
N ALA A 48 32.52 -6.66 -12.59
CA ALA A 48 32.15 -6.75 -13.99
C ALA A 48 30.70 -7.20 -14.21
N LEU A 49 30.22 -6.97 -15.44
CA LEU A 49 28.87 -7.28 -15.90
C LEU A 49 28.96 -8.14 -17.16
N SER A 50 28.39 -9.35 -17.13
CA SER A 50 28.31 -10.22 -18.31
C SER A 50 26.91 -10.31 -18.88
N TRP A 51 26.84 -10.50 -20.20
CA TRP A 51 25.60 -10.76 -20.93
C TRP A 51 25.16 -12.22 -20.77
N HIS A 52 23.88 -12.40 -20.46
CA HIS A 52 23.20 -13.70 -20.43
C HIS A 52 21.91 -13.59 -21.24
N GLY A 53 22.00 -13.91 -22.53
CA GLY A 53 20.93 -13.59 -23.48
C GLY A 53 20.74 -12.08 -23.57
N ASP A 54 19.53 -11.60 -23.28
CA ASP A 54 19.19 -10.17 -23.32
C ASP A 54 19.40 -9.44 -21.99
N GLU A 55 19.84 -10.15 -20.95
CA GLU A 55 20.17 -9.61 -19.62
C GLU A 55 21.67 -9.28 -19.53
N LYS A 56 22.02 -8.23 -18.78
CA LYS A 56 23.41 -7.88 -18.43
C LYS A 56 23.49 -7.80 -16.91
N LEU A 57 24.13 -8.77 -16.25
CA LEU A 57 24.06 -8.94 -14.79
C LEU A 57 25.45 -9.08 -14.18
N SER A 58 25.64 -8.58 -12.96
CA SER A 58 26.82 -8.90 -12.15
C SER A 58 26.55 -10.14 -11.30
N LEU A 59 27.59 -10.77 -10.75
CA LEU A 59 27.42 -11.88 -9.81
C LEU A 59 26.57 -11.48 -8.59
N LEU A 60 26.77 -10.24 -8.11
CA LEU A 60 26.02 -9.68 -6.98
C LEU A 60 24.53 -9.49 -7.32
N MET A 61 24.21 -9.02 -8.53
CA MET A 61 22.83 -8.91 -9.00
C MET A 61 22.15 -10.27 -9.11
N VAL A 62 22.83 -11.30 -9.60
CA VAL A 62 22.27 -12.65 -9.68
C VAL A 62 21.99 -13.20 -8.29
N ALA A 63 22.92 -13.05 -7.35
CA ALA A 63 22.71 -13.46 -5.96
C ALA A 63 21.52 -12.71 -5.32
N ALA A 64 21.40 -11.41 -5.60
CA ALA A 64 20.31 -10.57 -5.11
C ALA A 64 18.94 -10.93 -5.70
N LEU A 65 18.85 -11.23 -7.00
CA LEU A 65 17.61 -11.68 -7.66
C LEU A 65 17.09 -13.00 -7.13
N ASN A 66 17.98 -13.87 -6.64
CA ASN A 66 17.63 -15.19 -6.12
C ASN A 66 17.53 -15.24 -4.58
N GLY A 67 17.84 -14.14 -3.89
CA GLY A 67 17.73 -14.06 -2.43
C GLY A 67 18.84 -14.78 -1.67
N TYR A 68 20.01 -14.97 -2.27
CA TYR A 68 21.13 -15.71 -1.68
C TYR A 68 22.01 -14.82 -0.79
N ASP A 69 21.55 -14.58 0.45
CA ASP A 69 22.21 -13.69 1.42
C ASP A 69 23.67 -14.08 1.73
N GLU A 70 23.94 -15.38 1.93
CA GLU A 70 25.31 -15.86 2.19
C GLU A 70 26.24 -15.63 1.00
N ILE A 71 25.76 -15.82 -0.22
CA ILE A 71 26.54 -15.50 -1.42
C ILE A 71 26.81 -14.01 -1.49
N VAL A 72 25.82 -13.17 -1.22
CA VAL A 72 26.02 -11.72 -1.17
C VAL A 72 27.11 -11.36 -0.15
N ARG A 73 27.07 -11.94 1.06
CA ARG A 73 28.12 -11.72 2.07
C ARG A 73 29.51 -12.13 1.58
N ILE A 74 29.64 -13.28 0.93
CA ILE A 74 30.91 -13.74 0.34
C ILE A 74 31.39 -12.76 -0.73
N LEU A 75 30.54 -12.40 -1.69
CA LEU A 75 30.90 -11.50 -2.78
C LEU A 75 31.36 -10.12 -2.26
N LEU A 76 30.69 -9.60 -1.23
CA LEU A 76 31.04 -8.34 -0.55
C LEU A 76 32.30 -8.46 0.33
N ALA A 77 32.66 -9.65 0.80
CA ALA A 77 33.88 -9.86 1.60
C ALA A 77 35.14 -9.89 0.72
N HIS A 78 35.02 -10.38 -0.52
CA HIS A 78 36.14 -10.54 -1.46
C HIS A 78 36.46 -9.28 -2.29
N CYS A 79 35.75 -8.18 -2.08
CA CYS A 79 35.97 -6.92 -2.77
C CYS A 79 35.46 -5.75 -1.93
N GLN A 80 36.00 -4.55 -2.15
CA GLN A 80 35.41 -3.36 -1.53
C GLN A 80 33.98 -3.16 -2.05
N PRO A 81 32.96 -3.13 -1.16
CA PRO A 81 31.57 -3.10 -1.58
C PRO A 81 31.20 -1.99 -2.56
N GLN A 82 31.77 -0.80 -2.36
CA GLN A 82 31.56 0.40 -3.19
C GLN A 82 31.83 0.18 -4.69
N HIS A 83 32.61 -0.83 -5.08
CA HIS A 83 32.91 -1.14 -6.48
C HIS A 83 31.92 -2.13 -7.12
N GLN A 84 31.02 -2.75 -6.36
CA GLN A 84 30.09 -3.78 -6.85
C GLN A 84 28.63 -3.43 -6.68
N VAL A 85 28.27 -2.84 -5.53
CA VAL A 85 26.86 -2.59 -5.16
C VAL A 85 26.18 -1.62 -6.11
N GLU A 86 26.98 -0.74 -6.71
CA GLU A 86 26.58 0.31 -7.64
C GLU A 86 26.69 -0.09 -9.12
N LEU A 87 26.98 -1.35 -9.43
CA LEU A 87 26.95 -1.81 -10.81
C LEU A 87 25.52 -1.80 -11.35
N GLU A 88 25.39 -1.31 -12.58
CA GLU A 88 24.12 -1.15 -13.27
C GLU A 88 23.98 -2.16 -14.40
N GLY A 89 23.04 -3.08 -14.24
CA GLY A 89 22.74 -4.11 -15.22
C GLY A 89 21.37 -3.96 -15.89
N LYS A 90 21.09 -4.87 -16.82
CA LYS A 90 19.80 -5.03 -17.49
C LYS A 90 19.17 -6.35 -17.06
N VAL A 91 18.00 -6.27 -16.44
CA VAL A 91 17.32 -7.39 -15.76
C VAL A 91 15.99 -7.69 -16.44
N ALA A 92 15.65 -8.96 -16.62
CA ALA A 92 14.33 -9.39 -17.07
C ALA A 92 13.33 -9.36 -15.89
N ILE A 93 12.20 -8.68 -16.08
CA ILE A 93 11.17 -8.54 -15.04
C ILE A 93 9.92 -9.40 -15.32
N SER A 94 9.54 -9.55 -16.58
CA SER A 94 8.42 -10.40 -17.04
C SER A 94 8.69 -10.83 -18.49
N GLU A 95 7.90 -11.78 -19.02
CA GLU A 95 8.08 -12.28 -20.40
C GLU A 95 8.20 -11.12 -21.41
N GLY A 96 9.40 -10.95 -21.97
CA GLY A 96 9.72 -9.94 -22.98
C GLY A 96 10.03 -8.52 -22.47
N ASN A 97 9.90 -8.23 -21.17
CA ASN A 97 10.15 -6.91 -20.60
C ASN A 97 11.45 -6.86 -19.78
N PHE A 98 12.25 -5.83 -20.03
CA PHE A 98 13.53 -5.62 -19.38
C PHE A 98 13.62 -4.22 -18.78
N ILE A 99 14.22 -4.13 -17.60
CA ILE A 99 14.62 -2.86 -16.98
C ILE A 99 16.14 -2.75 -17.09
N GLY A 100 16.62 -1.66 -17.68
CA GLY A 100 18.04 -1.30 -17.67
C GLY A 100 18.38 -0.45 -16.43
N ASN A 101 19.67 -0.36 -16.13
CA ASN A 101 20.21 0.41 -15.00
C ASN A 101 19.65 -0.07 -13.65
N MET A 102 19.60 -1.39 -13.45
CA MET A 102 19.27 -1.96 -12.14
C MET A 102 20.53 -2.27 -11.33
N THR A 103 20.53 -1.90 -10.05
CA THR A 103 21.57 -2.29 -9.08
C THR A 103 21.20 -3.57 -8.32
N ALA A 104 22.15 -4.13 -7.56
CA ALA A 104 21.90 -5.35 -6.79
C ALA A 104 20.82 -5.14 -5.72
N ILE A 105 20.78 -3.98 -5.06
CA ILE A 105 19.73 -3.68 -4.07
C ILE A 105 18.36 -3.63 -4.74
N GLN A 106 18.27 -2.99 -5.91
CA GLN A 106 17.05 -2.90 -6.69
C GLN A 106 16.55 -4.29 -7.15
N CYS A 107 17.45 -5.19 -7.52
CA CYS A 107 17.15 -6.59 -7.79
C CYS A 107 16.56 -7.32 -6.58
N ALA A 108 17.17 -7.18 -5.40
CA ALA A 108 16.68 -7.80 -4.17
C ALA A 108 15.29 -7.26 -3.82
N CYS A 109 15.07 -5.97 -3.96
CA CYS A 109 13.79 -5.31 -3.66
C CYS A 109 12.68 -5.73 -4.62
N TYR A 110 12.97 -5.79 -5.92
CA TYR A 110 12.03 -6.25 -6.95
C TYR A 110 11.49 -7.66 -6.68
N ARG A 111 12.32 -8.51 -6.08
CA ARG A 111 11.99 -9.90 -5.75
C ARG A 111 11.62 -10.11 -4.27
N SER A 112 11.48 -9.03 -3.51
CA SER A 112 11.12 -9.05 -2.08
C SER A 112 12.13 -9.83 -1.23
N HIS A 113 13.40 -9.87 -1.64
CA HIS A 113 14.51 -10.50 -0.95
C HIS A 113 15.14 -9.56 0.07
N PHE A 114 14.37 -9.25 1.09
CA PHE A 114 14.67 -8.19 2.04
C PHE A 114 15.88 -8.43 2.94
N THR A 115 16.18 -9.69 3.29
CA THR A 115 17.41 -10.02 4.01
C THR A 115 18.63 -9.60 3.19
N VAL A 116 18.59 -9.87 1.88
CA VAL A 116 19.64 -9.45 0.96
C VAL A 116 19.71 -7.93 0.83
N ALA A 117 18.56 -7.26 0.68
CA ALA A 117 18.53 -5.79 0.65
C ALA A 117 19.17 -5.19 1.90
N LYS A 118 18.83 -5.70 3.08
CA LYS A 118 19.44 -5.29 4.35
C LYS A 118 20.96 -5.53 4.36
N THR A 119 21.43 -6.69 3.92
CA THR A 119 22.86 -7.00 3.82
C THR A 119 23.60 -6.06 2.88
N LEU A 120 23.02 -5.76 1.71
CA LEU A 120 23.58 -4.82 0.74
C LEU A 120 23.68 -3.39 1.30
N ILE A 121 22.78 -3.01 2.21
CA ILE A 121 22.82 -1.69 2.87
C ILE A 121 23.80 -1.69 4.05
N ASP A 122 23.68 -2.67 4.96
CA ASP A 122 24.45 -2.76 6.21
C ASP A 122 25.94 -3.00 5.97
N ILE A 123 26.26 -3.95 5.09
CA ILE A 123 27.64 -4.33 4.76
C ILE A 123 28.07 -3.63 3.49
N GLY A 124 27.18 -3.59 2.50
CA GLY A 124 27.53 -3.13 1.18
C GLY A 124 27.60 -1.60 1.02
N ARG A 125 26.96 -0.85 1.93
CA ARG A 125 26.77 0.61 1.82
C ARG A 125 26.13 1.02 0.48
N ALA A 126 25.24 0.18 -0.05
CA ALA A 126 24.52 0.45 -1.29
C ALA A 126 23.75 1.76 -1.20
N ASP A 127 23.82 2.57 -2.25
CA ASP A 127 23.00 3.76 -2.40
C ASP A 127 21.57 3.37 -2.78
N VAL A 128 20.65 3.72 -1.90
CA VAL A 128 19.22 3.45 -2.00
C VAL A 128 18.47 4.53 -2.78
N ASN A 129 19.04 5.73 -2.87
CA ASN A 129 18.42 6.94 -3.43
C ASN A 129 18.90 7.25 -4.84
N ARG A 130 19.54 6.27 -5.49
CA ARG A 130 20.14 6.49 -6.78
C ARG A 130 19.06 6.70 -7.85
N ASP A 131 19.01 7.91 -8.39
CA ASP A 131 18.18 8.30 -9.52
C ASP A 131 18.55 7.49 -10.77
N ASN A 132 17.89 6.36 -10.95
CA ASN A 132 17.88 5.67 -12.22
C ASN A 132 16.57 6.06 -12.89
N ASP A 133 16.63 6.82 -13.98
CA ASP A 133 15.51 7.37 -14.77
C ASP A 133 14.38 6.36 -15.13
N LYS A 134 14.57 5.06 -14.83
CA LYS A 134 13.61 3.96 -15.04
C LYS A 134 13.26 3.15 -13.79
N TRP A 135 14.01 3.27 -12.68
CA TRP A 135 13.66 2.65 -11.40
C TRP A 135 12.61 3.44 -10.62
N LEU A 136 12.14 4.55 -11.20
CA LEU A 136 11.04 5.41 -10.78
C LEU A 136 9.68 4.71 -10.54
N TYR A 137 9.60 3.38 -10.56
CA TYR A 137 8.35 2.65 -10.46
C TYR A 137 7.89 2.41 -9.01
N TYR A 138 8.76 2.03 -8.06
CA TYR A 138 8.31 1.75 -6.68
C TYR A 138 9.45 1.92 -5.64
N PRO A 139 9.48 3.02 -4.87
CA PRO A 139 10.37 3.20 -3.72
C PRO A 139 10.33 1.99 -2.76
N LEU A 140 11.49 1.54 -2.29
CA LEU A 140 11.63 0.38 -1.41
C LEU A 140 10.77 0.50 -0.13
N LEU A 141 10.64 1.71 0.41
CA LEU A 141 9.77 2.00 1.55
C LEU A 141 8.31 1.64 1.27
N ILE A 142 7.83 1.94 0.05
CA ILE A 142 6.45 1.66 -0.36
C ILE A 142 6.23 0.15 -0.48
N GLN A 143 7.16 -0.58 -1.10
CA GLN A 143 7.06 -2.03 -1.22
C GLN A 143 7.08 -2.72 0.15
N ALA A 144 8.02 -2.34 1.01
CA ALA A 144 8.11 -2.87 2.37
C ALA A 144 6.82 -2.60 3.16
N SER A 145 6.21 -1.42 2.95
CA SER A 145 4.91 -1.08 3.55
C SER A 145 3.76 -1.90 2.96
N ALA A 146 3.72 -2.10 1.64
CA ALA A 146 2.70 -2.90 0.95
C ALA A 146 2.78 -4.41 1.25
N GLU A 147 3.93 -4.90 1.71
CA GLU A 147 4.19 -6.30 2.08
C GLU A 147 4.19 -6.57 3.60
N ASN A 148 3.82 -5.58 4.42
CA ASN A 148 3.80 -5.70 5.88
C ASN A 148 5.17 -6.01 6.52
N ARG A 149 6.25 -5.40 6.01
CA ARG A 149 7.63 -5.60 6.47
C ARG A 149 8.12 -4.46 7.34
N LEU A 150 7.57 -4.35 8.55
CA LEU A 150 7.91 -3.28 9.50
C LEU A 150 9.41 -3.23 9.85
N ASP A 151 10.09 -4.38 9.88
CA ASP A 151 11.53 -4.49 10.12
C ASP A 151 12.37 -3.68 9.12
N ILE A 152 11.92 -3.65 7.87
CA ILE A 152 12.58 -2.95 6.77
C ILE A 152 12.15 -1.49 6.72
N VAL A 153 10.84 -1.23 6.89
CA VAL A 153 10.33 0.14 6.99
C VAL A 153 11.07 0.91 8.08
N ARG A 154 11.30 0.28 9.24
CA ARG A 154 12.13 0.83 10.33
C ARG A 154 13.54 1.09 9.87
N PHE A 155 14.18 0.06 9.33
CA PHE A 155 15.56 0.12 8.88
C PHE A 155 15.81 1.25 7.87
N LEU A 156 14.93 1.44 6.90
CA LEU A 156 15.07 2.47 5.86
C LEU A 156 14.92 3.87 6.45
N ILE A 157 13.88 4.10 7.25
CA ILE A 157 13.61 5.43 7.80
C ILE A 157 14.65 5.81 8.86
N GLU A 158 15.02 4.90 9.77
CA GLU A 158 15.92 5.20 10.90
C GLU A 158 17.36 5.52 10.45
N ASN A 159 17.79 4.95 9.32
CA ASN A 159 19.12 5.20 8.76
C ASN A 159 19.12 6.30 7.67
N GLY A 160 17.99 6.98 7.44
CA GLY A 160 17.90 8.07 6.45
C GLY A 160 17.96 7.61 4.99
N TYR A 161 17.61 6.34 4.75
CA TYR A 161 17.62 5.71 3.42
C TYR A 161 16.35 5.98 2.60
N SER A 162 15.27 6.45 3.23
CA SER A 162 14.05 6.84 2.51
C SER A 162 13.37 7.98 3.24
N ASP A 163 12.76 8.90 2.48
CA ASP A 163 11.85 9.89 3.06
C ASP A 163 10.50 9.22 3.36
N VAL A 164 9.95 9.47 4.54
CA VAL A 164 8.65 8.91 4.96
C VAL A 164 7.50 9.32 4.01
N ASN A 165 7.64 10.48 3.37
CA ASN A 165 6.68 11.06 2.43
C ASN A 165 7.09 10.88 0.96
N GLU A 166 8.07 10.02 0.70
CA GLU A 166 8.45 9.67 -0.67
C GLU A 166 7.25 9.04 -1.39
N THR A 167 7.08 9.46 -2.65
CA THR A 167 6.01 8.98 -3.52
C THR A 167 6.60 8.16 -4.64
N GLN A 168 5.84 7.22 -5.18
CA GLN A 168 6.19 6.66 -6.47
C GLN A 168 6.28 7.80 -7.50
N SER A 169 7.24 7.67 -8.39
CA SER A 169 7.65 8.75 -9.28
C SER A 169 7.16 8.56 -10.72
N ASN A 170 6.33 7.55 -10.98
CA ASN A 170 5.62 7.45 -12.25
C ASN A 170 4.55 8.55 -12.33
N ASP A 171 4.36 9.10 -13.53
CA ASP A 171 3.35 10.14 -13.79
C ASP A 171 1.90 9.66 -13.53
N SER A 172 1.69 8.35 -13.33
CA SER A 172 0.36 7.75 -13.17
C SER A 172 -0.07 7.48 -11.73
N ASP A 173 0.83 7.27 -10.76
CA ASP A 173 0.48 6.79 -9.42
C ASP A 173 1.37 7.37 -8.31
N ARG A 174 1.24 8.68 -8.02
CA ARG A 174 2.00 9.34 -6.96
C ARG A 174 1.42 9.05 -5.58
N CYS A 175 1.56 7.82 -5.09
CA CYS A 175 1.11 7.36 -3.76
C CYS A 175 2.29 7.25 -2.78
N THR A 176 2.04 7.43 -1.48
CA THR A 176 3.02 7.28 -0.39
C THR A 176 2.93 5.90 0.27
N ALA A 177 3.94 5.55 1.08
CA ALA A 177 3.96 4.33 1.89
C ALA A 177 2.75 4.22 2.83
N LEU A 178 2.30 5.35 3.41
CA LEU A 178 1.16 5.40 4.32
C LEU A 178 -0.14 5.02 3.61
N ILE A 179 -0.35 5.47 2.36
CA ILE A 179 -1.52 5.09 1.57
C ILE A 179 -1.56 3.58 1.34
N TRP A 180 -0.44 2.98 0.93
CA TRP A 180 -0.37 1.54 0.68
C TRP A 180 -0.60 0.73 1.97
N ALA A 181 -0.04 1.17 3.10
CA ALA A 181 -0.31 0.55 4.41
C ALA A 181 -1.80 0.68 4.80
N ALA A 182 -2.45 1.82 4.53
CA ALA A 182 -3.87 2.06 4.80
C ALA A 182 -4.80 1.20 3.92
N VAL A 183 -4.50 1.08 2.62
CA VAL A 183 -5.22 0.18 1.69
C VAL A 183 -5.17 -1.27 2.19
N ARG A 184 -4.04 -1.69 2.76
CA ARG A 184 -3.86 -3.06 3.26
C ARG A 184 -4.31 -3.25 4.71
N GLY A 185 -4.53 -2.17 5.47
CA GLY A 185 -4.92 -2.22 6.88
C GLY A 185 -3.79 -2.62 7.82
N TYR A 186 -2.52 -2.41 7.43
CA TYR A 186 -1.37 -2.77 8.25
C TYR A 186 -1.10 -1.74 9.35
N THR A 187 -1.88 -1.84 10.43
CA THR A 187 -1.90 -0.86 11.55
C THR A 187 -0.53 -0.59 12.15
N THR A 188 0.30 -1.63 12.35
CA THR A 188 1.65 -1.46 12.92
C THR A 188 2.59 -0.63 12.04
N ILE A 189 2.40 -0.67 10.72
CA ILE A 189 3.15 0.17 9.78
C ILE A 189 2.54 1.57 9.74
N ILE A 190 1.21 1.69 9.74
CA ILE A 190 0.52 2.99 9.81
C ILE A 190 0.97 3.77 11.04
N GLU A 191 0.91 3.17 12.24
CA GLU A 191 1.38 3.75 13.50
C GLU A 191 2.82 4.25 13.36
N TYR A 192 3.72 3.38 12.88
CA TYR A 192 5.13 3.74 12.74
C TYR A 192 5.39 4.85 11.73
N LEU A 193 4.72 4.84 10.56
CA LEU A 193 4.88 5.89 9.55
C LEU A 193 4.37 7.23 10.09
N LEU A 194 3.23 7.25 10.80
CA LEU A 194 2.69 8.45 11.43
C LEU A 194 3.64 8.98 12.52
N GLU A 195 4.21 8.11 13.36
CA GLU A 195 5.24 8.48 14.34
C GLU A 195 6.46 9.14 13.70
N LYS A 196 6.79 8.78 12.46
CA LYS A 196 7.91 9.33 11.69
C LYS A 196 7.54 10.57 10.86
N GLY A 197 6.33 11.08 11.00
CA GLY A 197 5.90 12.31 10.33
C GLY A 197 5.38 12.11 8.91
N ALA A 198 4.81 10.94 8.60
CA ALA A 198 4.06 10.74 7.38
C ALA A 198 2.89 11.74 7.30
N ASP A 199 2.70 12.33 6.12
CA ASP A 199 1.57 13.22 5.83
C ASP A 199 0.28 12.39 5.74
N VAL A 200 -0.50 12.47 6.82
CA VAL A 200 -1.79 11.78 6.98
C VAL A 200 -2.84 12.23 5.95
N ASN A 201 -2.65 13.41 5.35
CA ASN A 201 -3.58 14.03 4.41
C ASN A 201 -3.06 14.05 2.97
N TYR A 202 -1.93 13.38 2.70
CA TYR A 202 -1.41 13.30 1.35
C TYR A 202 -2.44 12.64 0.41
N SER A 203 -2.79 13.33 -0.66
CA SER A 203 -3.70 12.82 -1.68
C SER A 203 -2.91 12.14 -2.79
N CYS A 204 -3.12 10.82 -2.96
CA CYS A 204 -2.54 10.13 -4.10
C CYS A 204 -3.05 10.71 -5.42
N GLN A 205 -2.18 10.76 -6.43
CA GLN A 205 -2.58 11.02 -7.82
C GLN A 205 -2.45 9.69 -8.56
N SER A 206 -3.52 8.90 -8.56
CA SER A 206 -3.57 7.59 -9.20
C SER A 206 -4.81 7.47 -10.08
N ASN A 207 -4.62 6.95 -11.30
CA ASN A 207 -5.73 6.62 -12.20
C ASN A 207 -6.54 5.42 -11.70
N ASP A 208 -5.88 4.48 -11.01
CA ASP A 208 -6.49 3.22 -10.55
C ASP A 208 -7.03 3.32 -9.12
N MET A 209 -6.35 4.07 -8.24
CA MET A 209 -6.75 4.23 -6.84
C MET A 209 -7.65 5.43 -6.58
N LEU A 210 -8.10 6.15 -7.63
CA LEU A 210 -9.05 7.26 -7.53
C LEU A 210 -8.63 8.26 -6.45
N ALA A 211 -7.81 9.26 -6.80
CA ALA A 211 -7.27 10.30 -5.89
C ALA A 211 -7.71 10.19 -4.42
N SER A 212 -6.98 9.37 -3.67
CA SER A 212 -7.37 8.92 -2.33
C SER A 212 -6.36 9.37 -1.29
N THR A 213 -6.86 9.80 -0.14
CA THR A 213 -6.07 10.00 1.07
C THR A 213 -5.95 8.67 1.82
N PRO A 214 -5.00 8.53 2.77
CA PRO A 214 -4.91 7.34 3.61
C PRO A 214 -6.25 6.92 4.23
N ILE A 215 -7.04 7.88 4.73
CA ILE A 215 -8.32 7.58 5.40
C ILE A 215 -9.39 7.08 4.41
N THR A 216 -9.49 7.66 3.21
CA THR A 216 -10.46 7.18 2.21
C THR A 216 -10.12 5.77 1.77
N CYS A 217 -8.83 5.44 1.61
CA CYS A 217 -8.36 4.08 1.35
C CYS A 217 -8.73 3.09 2.46
N ALA A 218 -8.54 3.46 3.74
CA ALA A 218 -8.88 2.62 4.87
C ALA A 218 -10.40 2.36 4.96
N VAL A 219 -11.22 3.39 4.72
CA VAL A 219 -12.70 3.28 4.70
C VAL A 219 -13.19 2.44 3.53
N LEU A 220 -12.63 2.61 2.32
CA LEU A 220 -12.98 1.79 1.15
C LEU A 220 -12.77 0.30 1.39
N ARG A 221 -11.82 -0.05 2.26
CA ARG A 221 -11.46 -1.42 2.59
C ARG A 221 -12.11 -1.91 3.89
N GLY A 222 -12.85 -1.06 4.59
CA GLY A 222 -13.52 -1.40 5.86
C GLY A 222 -12.56 -1.67 7.02
N ASN A 223 -11.33 -1.15 6.95
CA ASN A 223 -10.30 -1.41 7.94
C ASN A 223 -10.46 -0.48 9.15
N ILE A 224 -11.39 -0.79 10.06
CA ILE A 224 -11.72 0.08 11.22
C ILE A 224 -10.50 0.50 12.05
N ASN A 225 -9.56 -0.41 12.33
CA ASN A 225 -8.38 -0.07 13.13
C ASN A 225 -7.49 0.97 12.41
N ALA A 226 -7.36 0.86 11.09
CA ALA A 226 -6.63 1.86 10.29
C ALA A 226 -7.38 3.20 10.26
N VAL A 227 -8.71 3.19 10.12
CA VAL A 227 -9.54 4.40 10.18
C VAL A 227 -9.37 5.11 11.52
N GLN A 228 -9.42 4.37 12.63
CA GLN A 228 -9.23 4.92 13.97
C GLN A 228 -7.87 5.60 14.13
N LEU A 229 -6.79 4.90 13.75
CA LEU A 229 -5.42 5.42 13.82
C LEU A 229 -5.24 6.70 13.00
N LEU A 230 -5.76 6.72 11.76
CA LEU A 230 -5.65 7.87 10.88
C LEU A 230 -6.45 9.07 11.41
N CYS A 231 -7.67 8.86 11.92
CA CYS A 231 -8.44 9.91 12.58
C CYS A 231 -7.74 10.46 13.82
N ASP A 232 -7.18 9.59 14.67
CA ASP A 232 -6.45 9.99 15.87
C ASP A 232 -5.17 10.77 15.53
N ALA A 233 -4.60 10.54 14.34
CA ALA A 233 -3.47 11.30 13.81
C ALA A 233 -3.86 12.58 13.05
N GLY A 234 -5.14 12.96 13.05
CA GLY A 234 -5.60 14.21 12.44
C GLY A 234 -5.86 14.14 10.93
N ALA A 235 -6.22 12.96 10.42
CA ALA A 235 -6.73 12.84 9.06
C ALA A 235 -7.95 13.76 8.84
N ASP A 236 -7.99 14.42 7.69
CA ASP A 236 -9.13 15.20 7.23
C ASP A 236 -10.28 14.24 6.85
N THR A 237 -11.31 14.23 7.70
CA THR A 237 -12.50 13.40 7.53
C THR A 237 -13.54 14.03 6.62
N SER A 238 -13.34 15.28 6.18
CA SER A 238 -14.20 15.94 5.19
C SER A 238 -13.89 15.50 3.76
N GLY A 239 -12.78 14.78 3.57
CA GLY A 239 -12.35 14.28 2.27
C GLY A 239 -13.41 13.43 1.58
N GLU A 240 -13.78 13.85 0.38
CA GLU A 240 -14.63 13.08 -0.52
C GLU A 240 -13.76 12.11 -1.35
N PHE A 241 -14.32 10.95 -1.68
CA PHE A 241 -13.79 10.11 -2.75
C PHE A 241 -13.91 10.86 -4.09
N THR A 242 -13.14 10.48 -5.11
CA THR A 242 -13.17 11.16 -6.43
C THR A 242 -14.53 11.19 -7.12
N ASN A 243 -15.43 10.29 -6.76
CA ASN A 243 -16.81 10.26 -7.24
C ASN A 243 -17.77 11.16 -6.42
N GLY A 244 -17.24 11.98 -5.50
CA GLY A 244 -17.99 12.84 -4.59
C GLY A 244 -18.65 12.10 -3.42
N ALA A 245 -18.35 10.81 -3.21
CA ALA A 245 -18.90 10.08 -2.06
C ALA A 245 -18.20 10.52 -0.77
N SER A 246 -18.94 10.64 0.33
CA SER A 246 -18.36 10.85 1.66
C SER A 246 -17.85 9.53 2.27
N LEU A 247 -17.07 9.62 3.36
CA LEU A 247 -16.66 8.44 4.15
C LEU A 247 -17.88 7.61 4.61
N LEU A 248 -18.94 8.28 5.07
CA LEU A 248 -20.18 7.64 5.51
C LEU A 248 -20.91 6.96 4.35
N MET A 249 -21.01 7.61 3.18
CA MET A 249 -21.64 7.02 1.99
C MET A 249 -20.97 5.70 1.60
N THR A 250 -19.64 5.67 1.58
CA THR A 250 -18.88 4.45 1.27
C THR A 250 -19.08 3.38 2.33
N ALA A 251 -19.00 3.72 3.62
CA ALA A 251 -19.21 2.77 4.72
C ALA A 251 -20.63 2.16 4.68
N VAL A 252 -21.66 2.99 4.42
CA VAL A 252 -23.05 2.54 4.23
C VAL A 252 -23.16 1.66 2.98
N LYS A 253 -22.62 2.07 1.83
CA LYS A 253 -22.66 1.29 0.58
C LYS A 253 -22.03 -0.08 0.73
N HIS A 254 -20.98 -0.23 1.54
CA HIS A 254 -20.32 -1.51 1.79
C HIS A 254 -20.78 -2.25 3.06
N ASN A 255 -21.69 -1.65 3.85
CA ASN A 255 -22.21 -2.22 5.09
C ASN A 255 -21.14 -2.43 6.18
N TYR A 256 -20.18 -1.51 6.28
CA TYR A 256 -19.15 -1.52 7.32
C TYR A 256 -19.70 -0.89 8.61
N LEU A 257 -20.46 -1.69 9.37
CA LEU A 257 -21.20 -1.22 10.56
C LEU A 257 -20.29 -0.65 11.65
N ASP A 258 -19.09 -1.20 11.80
CA ASP A 258 -18.04 -0.73 12.71
C ASP A 258 -17.48 0.63 12.31
N VAL A 259 -17.27 0.86 11.01
CA VAL A 259 -16.88 2.18 10.48
C VAL A 259 -18.01 3.19 10.66
N ILE A 260 -19.26 2.81 10.35
CA ILE A 260 -20.45 3.68 10.56
C ILE A 260 -20.55 4.08 12.03
N ASP A 261 -20.48 3.11 12.94
CA ASP A 261 -20.56 3.33 14.38
C ASP A 261 -19.47 4.31 14.86
N PHE A 262 -18.24 4.12 14.39
CA PHE A 262 -17.14 5.00 14.71
C PHE A 262 -17.35 6.43 14.19
N LEU A 263 -17.78 6.60 12.93
CA LEU A 263 -18.02 7.91 12.32
C LEU A 263 -19.13 8.70 13.07
N ILE A 264 -20.23 8.03 13.45
CA ILE A 264 -21.32 8.66 14.22
C ILE A 264 -20.86 9.02 15.64
N LYS A 265 -20.18 8.10 16.35
CA LYS A 265 -19.73 8.33 17.73
C LYS A 265 -18.65 9.40 17.85
N ARG A 266 -17.82 9.58 16.82
CA ARG A 266 -16.84 10.68 16.75
C ARG A 266 -17.44 11.99 16.23
N SER A 267 -18.75 12.01 15.93
CA SER A 267 -19.44 13.16 15.34
C SER A 267 -18.80 13.64 14.03
N ILE A 268 -18.20 12.71 13.28
CA ILE A 268 -17.69 12.97 11.92
C ILE A 268 -18.86 13.03 10.93
N ALA A 269 -19.90 12.23 11.18
CA ALA A 269 -21.17 12.30 10.48
C ALA A 269 -22.32 12.32 11.49
N THR A 270 -23.47 12.88 11.08
CA THR A 270 -24.66 12.93 11.92
C THR A 270 -25.57 11.73 11.69
N ILE A 271 -26.50 11.49 12.62
CA ILE A 271 -27.52 10.45 12.46
C ILE A 271 -28.43 10.78 11.27
N ASP A 272 -28.70 12.07 11.03
CA ASP A 272 -29.47 12.54 9.88
C ASP A 272 -28.73 12.20 8.55
N ASP A 273 -27.41 12.40 8.49
CA ASP A 273 -26.60 12.01 7.33
C ASP A 273 -26.66 10.49 7.08
N LEU A 274 -26.67 9.68 8.14
CA LEU A 274 -26.82 8.23 8.04
C LEU A 274 -28.17 7.87 7.42
N GLU A 275 -29.26 8.42 7.96
CA GLU A 275 -30.61 8.16 7.46
C GLU A 275 -30.75 8.60 5.98
N LEU A 276 -30.32 9.81 5.63
CA LEU A 276 -30.34 10.32 4.26
C LEU A 276 -29.52 9.45 3.31
N THR A 277 -28.34 8.99 3.75
CA THR A 277 -27.49 8.09 2.98
C THR A 277 -28.18 6.75 2.76
N VAL A 278 -28.82 6.18 3.79
CA VAL A 278 -29.55 4.91 3.68
C VAL A 278 -30.73 5.04 2.71
N CYS A 279 -31.45 6.17 2.72
CA CYS A 279 -32.52 6.43 1.76
C CYS A 279 -32.04 6.38 0.31
N SER A 280 -30.77 6.71 0.03
CA SER A 280 -30.19 6.62 -1.32
C SER A 280 -29.95 5.18 -1.81
N LEU A 281 -29.95 4.19 -0.92
CA LEU A 281 -29.78 2.77 -1.29
C LEU A 281 -31.05 2.12 -1.85
N VAL A 282 -32.21 2.72 -1.55
CA VAL A 282 -33.53 2.22 -1.96
C VAL A 282 -34.00 3.09 -3.12
N ASP A 283 -34.28 2.45 -4.25
CA ASP A 283 -34.99 3.03 -5.38
C ASP A 283 -36.14 2.11 -5.79
N VAL A 284 -36.97 2.55 -6.75
CA VAL A 284 -38.13 1.79 -7.24
C VAL A 284 -37.81 0.40 -7.79
N ASN A 285 -36.56 0.12 -8.15
CA ASN A 285 -36.08 -1.15 -8.68
C ASN A 285 -35.08 -1.85 -7.75
N ALA A 286 -34.91 -1.38 -6.52
CA ALA A 286 -33.90 -1.90 -5.62
C ALA A 286 -34.14 -3.40 -5.33
N PRO A 287 -33.07 -4.21 -5.32
CA PRO A 287 -33.16 -5.61 -4.95
C PRO A 287 -33.55 -5.74 -3.48
N ILE A 288 -34.23 -6.84 -3.12
CA ILE A 288 -34.68 -7.10 -1.74
C ILE A 288 -33.50 -7.05 -0.75
N GLU A 289 -32.29 -7.39 -1.17
CA GLU A 289 -31.09 -7.29 -0.34
C GLU A 289 -30.77 -5.85 0.09
N HIS A 290 -30.96 -4.87 -0.79
CA HIS A 290 -30.80 -3.45 -0.45
C HIS A 290 -31.88 -2.99 0.54
N LEU A 291 -33.12 -3.48 0.39
CA LEU A 291 -34.22 -3.18 1.32
C LEU A 291 -33.93 -3.70 2.73
N ARG A 292 -33.49 -4.96 2.83
CA ARG A 292 -33.08 -5.57 4.10
C ARG A 292 -31.90 -4.85 4.74
N LYS A 293 -30.95 -4.39 3.93
CA LYS A 293 -29.83 -3.59 4.39
C LYS A 293 -30.29 -2.23 4.91
N ALA A 294 -31.17 -1.55 4.18
CA ALA A 294 -31.74 -0.27 4.61
C ALA A 294 -32.50 -0.43 5.94
N SER A 295 -33.35 -1.45 6.05
CA SER A 295 -34.07 -1.80 7.29
C SER A 295 -33.11 -1.94 8.50
N LYS A 296 -31.99 -2.65 8.34
CA LYS A 296 -30.98 -2.78 9.40
C LYS A 296 -30.30 -1.47 9.75
N LEU A 297 -29.96 -0.65 8.76
CA LEU A 297 -29.26 0.62 8.99
C LEU A 297 -30.20 1.68 9.59
N PHE A 298 -31.48 1.69 9.24
CA PHE A 298 -32.49 2.51 9.92
C PHE A 298 -32.69 2.08 11.37
N ALA A 299 -32.75 0.77 11.64
CA ALA A 299 -32.80 0.27 13.01
C ALA A 299 -31.57 0.72 13.83
N LEU A 300 -30.38 0.69 13.21
CA LEU A 300 -29.16 1.22 13.82
C LEU A 300 -29.24 2.73 14.09
N ALA A 301 -29.79 3.51 13.15
CA ALA A 301 -30.02 4.94 13.35
C ALA A 301 -30.99 5.22 14.52
N MET A 302 -32.07 4.43 14.65
CA MET A 302 -32.99 4.50 15.79
C MET A 302 -32.28 4.23 17.12
N GLU A 303 -31.39 3.24 17.17
CA GLU A 303 -30.57 2.96 18.35
C GLU A 303 -29.67 4.16 18.73
N TYR A 304 -29.04 4.80 17.74
CA TYR A 304 -28.26 6.01 17.98
C TYR A 304 -29.10 7.19 18.48
N ARG A 305 -30.31 7.39 17.94
CA ARG A 305 -31.24 8.44 18.42
C ARG A 305 -31.68 8.19 19.85
N ALA A 306 -32.01 6.94 20.18
CA ALA A 306 -32.40 6.54 21.52
C ALA A 306 -31.25 6.79 22.53
N PHE A 307 -30.02 6.46 22.15
CA PHE A 307 -28.83 6.70 22.99
C PHE A 307 -28.52 8.18 23.16
N SER A 308 -28.61 8.98 22.10
CA SER A 308 -28.30 10.41 22.10
C SER A 308 -29.45 11.30 22.61
N GLN A 309 -30.62 10.73 22.91
CA GLN A 309 -31.84 11.45 23.29
C GLN A 309 -32.23 12.53 22.26
N THR A 310 -32.05 12.22 20.97
CA THR A 310 -32.43 13.09 19.85
C THR A 310 -33.68 12.53 19.15
N PRO A 311 -34.89 12.74 19.73
CA PRO A 311 -36.10 12.24 19.12
C PRO A 311 -36.32 12.90 17.76
N LYS A 312 -36.65 12.09 16.76
CA LYS A 312 -36.98 12.57 15.42
C LYS A 312 -38.36 13.24 15.46
N VAL A 313 -38.56 14.28 14.66
CA VAL A 313 -39.85 14.96 14.56
C VAL A 313 -40.78 14.11 13.69
N CYS A 314 -41.77 13.45 14.29
CA CYS A 314 -42.79 12.74 13.50
C CYS A 314 -43.60 13.73 12.67
N ILE A 315 -43.53 13.58 11.35
CA ILE A 315 -44.33 14.36 10.40
C ILE A 315 -45.77 13.82 10.40
N GLN A 316 -46.75 14.70 10.21
CA GLN A 316 -48.14 14.29 10.07
C GLN A 316 -48.32 13.39 8.84
N PRO A 317 -49.20 12.37 8.88
CA PRO A 317 -49.44 11.47 7.75
C PRO A 317 -49.77 12.26 6.47
N VAL A 318 -48.97 12.09 5.43
CA VAL A 318 -49.16 12.79 4.16
C VAL A 318 -50.13 11.98 3.30
N VAL A 319 -51.17 12.63 2.77
CA VAL A 319 -52.19 11.99 1.90
C VAL A 319 -51.54 11.30 0.69
N ALA A 320 -50.45 11.85 0.17
CA ALA A 320 -49.68 11.30 -0.94
C ALA A 320 -49.05 9.93 -0.64
N TYR A 321 -48.91 9.55 0.64
CA TYR A 321 -48.37 8.28 1.09
C TYR A 321 -49.45 7.40 1.73
N GLU A 322 -50.72 7.53 1.30
CA GLU A 322 -51.84 6.71 1.79
C GLU A 322 -51.99 6.70 3.33
N TYR A 323 -51.57 7.77 4.00
CA TYR A 323 -51.55 7.90 5.47
C TYR A 323 -50.60 6.94 6.21
N TYR A 324 -49.62 6.35 5.53
CA TYR A 324 -48.53 5.64 6.20
C TYR A 324 -47.74 6.59 7.12
N GLN A 325 -47.26 6.04 8.24
CA GLN A 325 -46.39 6.71 9.20
C GLN A 325 -45.01 6.03 9.21
N GLU A 326 -43.98 6.82 9.52
CA GLU A 326 -42.61 6.32 9.71
C GLU A 326 -42.61 5.28 10.83
N CYS A 327 -41.90 4.17 10.61
CA CYS A 327 -41.70 3.14 11.62
C CYS A 327 -41.04 3.76 12.86
N GLN A 328 -41.53 3.39 14.04
CA GLN A 328 -41.04 3.88 15.33
C GLN A 328 -40.18 2.83 16.06
N THR A 329 -40.19 1.59 15.57
CA THR A 329 -39.47 0.47 16.19
C THR A 329 -38.73 -0.39 15.17
N SER A 330 -37.67 -1.06 15.61
CA SER A 330 -36.93 -2.03 14.80
C SER A 330 -37.80 -3.23 14.37
N GLU A 331 -38.84 -3.56 15.15
CA GLU A 331 -39.80 -4.63 14.81
C GLU A 331 -40.68 -4.25 13.62
N GLU A 332 -41.18 -3.01 13.60
CA GLU A 332 -41.93 -2.45 12.47
C GLU A 332 -41.07 -2.42 11.20
N LEU A 333 -39.84 -1.91 11.28
CA LEU A 333 -38.88 -1.92 10.16
C LEU A 333 -38.58 -3.34 9.65
N ASN A 334 -38.47 -4.31 10.56
CA ASN A 334 -38.20 -5.71 10.20
C ASN A 334 -39.42 -6.38 9.54
N SER A 335 -40.64 -5.92 9.83
CA SER A 335 -41.87 -6.43 9.19
C SER A 335 -41.99 -6.01 7.72
N ILE A 336 -41.42 -4.85 7.35
CA ILE A 336 -41.49 -4.28 6.00
C ILE A 336 -40.23 -4.51 5.16
N LYS A 337 -39.20 -5.19 5.69
CA LYS A 337 -37.88 -5.35 5.05
C LYS A 337 -37.89 -6.05 3.69
N ASP A 338 -38.96 -6.78 3.38
CA ASP A 338 -39.17 -7.53 2.14
C ASP A 338 -40.26 -6.91 1.25
N ASP A 339 -40.95 -5.87 1.74
CA ASP A 339 -41.98 -5.13 1.02
C ASP A 339 -41.37 -3.90 0.35
N ARG A 340 -41.28 -3.93 -0.97
CA ARG A 340 -40.63 -2.86 -1.74
C ARG A 340 -41.39 -1.55 -1.66
N ASP A 341 -42.70 -1.58 -1.86
CA ASP A 341 -43.51 -0.38 -1.93
C ASP A 341 -43.55 0.29 -0.55
N ARG A 342 -43.71 -0.52 0.50
CA ARG A 342 -43.70 0.00 1.87
C ARG A 342 -42.33 0.53 2.29
N MET A 343 -41.23 -0.14 1.93
CA MET A 343 -39.88 0.35 2.22
C MET A 343 -39.55 1.63 1.44
N TRP A 344 -40.01 1.76 0.20
CA TRP A 344 -39.86 3.00 -0.56
C TRP A 344 -40.63 4.17 0.07
N ILE A 345 -41.87 3.94 0.52
CA ILE A 345 -42.62 4.95 1.27
C ILE A 345 -41.88 5.33 2.57
N GLU A 346 -41.27 4.34 3.25
CA GLU A 346 -40.47 4.60 4.45
C GLU A 346 -39.30 5.55 4.18
N THR A 347 -38.56 5.35 3.07
CA THR A 347 -37.44 6.23 2.74
C THR A 347 -37.88 7.64 2.34
N LEU A 348 -39.09 7.80 1.79
CA LEU A 348 -39.67 9.12 1.53
C LEU A 348 -40.05 9.82 2.83
N LEU A 349 -40.69 9.11 3.76
CA LEU A 349 -41.06 9.63 5.08
C LEU A 349 -39.84 10.06 5.90
N ILE A 350 -38.74 9.32 5.80
CA ILE A 350 -37.47 9.63 6.49
C ILE A 350 -36.75 10.85 5.88
N ARG A 351 -36.95 11.11 4.58
CA ARG A 351 -36.30 12.21 3.83
C ARG A 351 -36.98 13.56 4.02
N GLU A 352 -38.31 13.56 4.11
CA GLU A 352 -39.09 14.73 4.56
C GLU A 352 -38.71 15.08 6.00
#